data_AF-A0A0F4JH49-F1
#
_entry.id   AF-A0A0F4JH49-F1
#
_cell.length_a   1.000
_cell.length_b   1.000
_cell.length_c   1.000
_cell.angle_alpha   90.00
_cell.angle_beta   90.00
_cell.angle_gamma   90.00
#
_symmetry.space_group_name_H-M   'P 1'
#
loop_
_entity.id
_entity.type
_entity.pdbx_description
1 polymer ?
#
loop_
_entity_poly.entity_id
_entity_poly.type
_entity_poly.pdbx_seq_one_letter_code
_entity_poly.pdbx_strand_id
1 'polypeptide(L)'
;RIRAAAVVGPQGLAAELRRHLELHRAQLAEYEAIEAKDFPAGRNADPDRLRRLVLHGGIALEGFWLSWLEEALAEVEDMTGPGASGPGAPAGA
;
A
#
# COMPACT_ATOMS: atom_id res chain seq x y z
N ARG A 1 -6.24 1.91 12.41
CA ARG A 1 -7.71 2.07 12.45
C ARG A 1 -8.41 0.81 11.90
N ILE A 2 -8.20 -0.35 12.52
CA ILE A 2 -8.75 -1.63 12.04
C ILE A 2 -10.28 -1.71 12.21
N ARG A 3 -10.87 -0.98 13.17
CA ARG A 3 -12.33 -1.00 13.42
C ARG A 3 -13.17 -0.32 12.33
N ALA A 4 -12.60 0.51 11.46
CA ALA A 4 -13.35 1.22 10.43
C ALA A 4 -13.70 0.30 9.23
N ALA A 5 -12.85 -0.67 8.91
CA ALA A 5 -13.05 -1.59 7.79
C ALA A 5 -14.30 -2.48 7.98
N ALA A 6 -14.64 -2.83 9.22
CA ALA A 6 -15.86 -3.59 9.53
C ALA A 6 -17.16 -2.81 9.29
N VAL A 7 -17.11 -1.48 9.19
CA VAL A 7 -18.30 -0.62 9.02
C VAL A 7 -18.63 -0.35 7.55
N VAL A 8 -17.64 -0.39 6.65
CA VAL A 8 -17.81 -0.03 5.22
C VAL A 8 -17.95 -1.23 4.28
N GLY A 9 -17.80 -2.45 4.79
CA GLY A 9 -17.86 -3.68 3.99
C GLY A 9 -16.71 -3.82 2.98
N PRO A 10 -16.63 -4.96 2.27
CA PRO A 10 -15.52 -5.25 1.36
C PRO A 10 -15.32 -4.21 0.25
N GLN A 11 -16.41 -3.67 -0.33
CA GLN A 11 -16.32 -2.65 -1.39
C GLN A 11 -15.71 -1.34 -0.89
N GLY A 12 -16.08 -0.90 0.31
CA GLY A 12 -15.50 0.30 0.91
C GLY A 12 -14.05 0.11 1.32
N LEU A 13 -13.68 -1.10 1.73
CA LEU A 13 -12.28 -1.45 2.00
C LEU A 13 -11.42 -1.44 0.72
N ALA A 14 -11.91 -1.98 -0.39
CA ALA A 14 -11.19 -1.96 -1.67
C ALA A 14 -10.88 -0.53 -2.15
N ALA A 15 -11.84 0.39 -1.99
CA ALA A 15 -11.62 1.80 -2.33
C ALA A 15 -10.50 2.43 -1.48
N GLU A 16 -10.46 2.13 -0.17
CA GLU A 16 -9.44 2.66 0.72
C GLU A 16 -8.06 2.03 0.48
N LEU A 17 -8.00 0.75 0.13
CA LEU A 17 -6.76 0.06 -0.26
C LEU A 17 -6.17 0.69 -1.52
N ARG A 18 -6.97 0.94 -2.56
CA ARG A 18 -6.52 1.65 -3.78
C ARG A 18 -6.01 3.06 -3.46
N ARG A 19 -6.70 3.79 -2.59
CA ARG A 19 -6.26 5.13 -2.16
C ARG A 19 -4.88 5.10 -1.49
N HIS A 20 -4.65 4.14 -0.60
CA HIS A 20 -3.34 3.98 0.05
C HIS A 20 -2.26 3.53 -0.94
N LEU A 21 -2.60 2.62 -1.86
CA LEU A 21 -1.66 2.14 -2.87
C LEU A 21 -1.08 3.30 -3.69
N GLU A 22 -1.95 4.22 -4.15
CA GLU A 22 -1.49 5.42 -4.88
C GLU A 22 -0.64 6.37 -4.02
N LEU A 23 -0.99 6.52 -2.74
CA LEU A 23 -0.19 7.32 -1.80
C LEU A 23 1.23 6.76 -1.64
N HIS A 24 1.35 5.45 -1.43
CA HIS A 24 2.65 4.78 -1.26
C HIS A 24 3.45 4.76 -2.57
N ARG A 25 2.80 4.65 -3.75
CA ARG A 25 3.48 4.77 -5.05
C ARG A 25 4.08 6.15 -5.23
N ALA A 26 3.32 7.21 -4.89
CA ALA A 26 3.81 8.57 -4.95
C ALA A 26 4.97 8.81 -3.97
N GLN A 27 4.89 8.28 -2.74
CA GLN A 27 5.93 8.43 -1.74
C GLN A 27 7.22 7.70 -2.13
N LEU A 28 7.11 6.48 -2.69
CA LEU A 28 8.25 5.74 -3.21
C LEU A 28 8.96 6.52 -4.32
N ALA A 29 8.21 7.02 -5.30
CA ALA A 29 8.76 7.81 -6.41
C ALA A 29 9.48 9.07 -5.90
N GLU A 30 8.96 9.72 -4.86
CA GLU A 30 9.65 10.85 -4.21
C GLU A 30 10.98 10.43 -3.59
N TYR A 31 11.02 9.32 -2.85
CA TYR A 31 12.26 8.83 -2.24
C TYR A 31 13.30 8.39 -3.26
N GLU A 32 12.90 7.73 -4.35
CA GLU A 32 13.79 7.36 -5.45
C GLU A 32 14.34 8.62 -6.16
N ALA A 33 13.53 9.65 -6.34
CA ALA A 33 13.98 10.92 -6.90
C ALA A 33 14.98 11.64 -5.98
N ILE A 34 14.75 11.62 -4.66
CA ILE A 34 15.72 12.11 -3.67
C ILE A 34 17.02 11.31 -3.77
N GLU A 35 16.96 9.98 -3.86
CA GLU A 35 18.17 9.15 -3.96
C GLU A 35 19.01 9.55 -5.17
N ALA A 36 18.38 9.64 -6.35
CA ALA A 36 19.05 9.96 -7.60
C ALA A 36 19.67 11.36 -7.60
N LYS A 37 18.99 12.34 -7.00
CA LYS A 37 19.42 13.74 -6.97
C LYS A 37 20.51 14.00 -5.92
N ASP A 38 20.32 13.49 -4.70
CA ASP A 38 21.10 13.94 -3.56
C ASP A 38 22.32 13.05 -3.29
N PHE A 39 22.33 11.81 -3.80
CA PHE A 39 23.38 10.83 -3.58
C PHE A 39 23.98 10.25 -4.88
N PRO A 40 24.46 11.11 -5.82
CA PRO A 40 25.14 10.64 -7.02
C PRO A 40 26.46 9.92 -6.68
N ALA A 41 26.98 9.17 -7.65
CA ALA A 41 28.26 8.47 -7.51
C ALA A 41 29.39 9.43 -7.08
N GLY A 42 30.15 9.01 -6.07
CA GLY A 42 31.26 9.79 -5.50
C GLY A 42 30.92 10.54 -4.20
N ARG A 43 29.63 10.65 -3.84
CA ARG A 43 29.21 11.26 -2.57
C ARG A 43 29.23 10.25 -1.42
N ASN A 44 30.40 10.09 -0.79
CA ASN A 44 30.66 8.99 0.15
C ASN A 44 31.14 9.42 1.56
N ALA A 45 30.99 10.69 1.95
CA ALA A 45 31.29 11.09 3.32
C ALA A 45 30.33 10.40 4.31
N ASP A 46 30.79 10.10 5.53
CA ASP A 46 29.99 9.36 6.52
C ASP A 46 28.60 9.97 6.81
N PRO A 47 28.43 11.31 6.90
CA PRO A 47 27.10 11.90 7.03
C PRO A 47 26.20 11.65 5.83
N ASP A 48 26.75 11.59 4.61
CA ASP A 48 25.98 11.27 3.40
C ASP A 48 25.57 9.79 3.40
N ARG A 49 26.48 8.90 3.80
CA ARG A 49 26.22 7.45 3.92
C ARG A 49 25.10 7.16 4.92
N LEU A 50 25.10 7.84 6.07
CA LEU A 50 24.05 7.68 7.07
C LEU A 50 22.68 8.16 6.57
N ARG A 51 22.62 9.32 5.91
CA ARG A 51 21.36 9.81 5.33
C ARG A 51 20.84 8.88 4.24
N ARG A 52 21.72 8.36 3.38
CA ARG A 52 21.35 7.37 2.37
C ARG A 52 20.83 6.08 2.99
N LEU A 53 21.45 5.60 4.07
CA LEU A 53 20.99 4.42 4.79
C LEU A 53 19.56 4.59 5.33
N VAL A 54 19.24 5.76 5.89
CA VAL A 54 17.88 6.05 6.36
C VAL A 54 16.89 6.12 5.19
N LEU A 55 17.26 6.77 4.08
CA LEU A 55 16.43 6.83 2.87
C LEU A 55 16.14 5.44 2.30
N HIS A 56 17.14 4.56 2.26
CA HIS A 56 16.96 3.16 1.86
C HIS A 56 15.98 2.42 2.76
N GLY A 57 16.00 2.69 4.07
CA GLY A 57 14.99 2.17 4.99
C GLY A 57 13.58 2.64 4.63
N GLY A 58 13.42 3.92 4.26
CA GLY A 58 12.17 4.47 3.76
C GLY A 58 11.68 3.77 2.49
N ILE A 59 12.54 3.69 1.46
CA ILE A 59 12.23 3.00 0.19
C ILE A 59 11.81 1.55 0.42
N ALA A 60 12.54 0.81 1.26
CA ALA A 60 12.22 -0.58 1.56
C ALA A 60 10.87 -0.73 2.25
N LEU A 61 10.52 0.19 3.17
CA LEU A 61 9.21 0.21 3.81
C LEU A 61 8.08 0.53 2.83
N GLU A 62 8.26 1.49 1.92
CA GLU A 62 7.28 1.78 0.88
C GLU A 62 7.07 0.56 -0.04
N GLY A 63 8.16 -0.11 -0.45
CA GLY A 63 8.08 -1.34 -1.24
C GLY A 63 7.31 -2.46 -0.53
N PHE A 64 7.51 -2.63 0.78
CA PHE A 64 6.71 -3.56 1.59
C PHE A 64 5.22 -3.19 1.56
N TRP A 65 4.88 -1.92 1.77
CA TRP A 65 3.48 -1.47 1.77
C TRP A 65 2.83 -1.69 0.42
N LEU A 66 3.52 -1.40 -0.69
CA LEU A 66 2.99 -1.64 -2.03
C LEU A 66 2.65 -3.11 -2.25
N SER A 67 3.61 -4.01 -1.97
CA SER A 67 3.41 -5.45 -2.14
C SER A 67 2.22 -5.95 -1.30
N TRP A 68 2.14 -5.53 -0.04
CA TRP A 68 1.05 -5.95 0.84
C TRP A 68 -0.30 -5.36 0.43
N LEU A 69 -0.35 -4.10 0.00
CA LEU A 69 -1.58 -3.44 -0.46
C LEU A 69 -2.12 -4.06 -1.75
N GLU A 70 -1.24 -4.47 -2.67
CA GLU A 70 -1.62 -5.16 -3.90
C GLU A 70 -2.21 -6.55 -3.59
N GLU A 71 -1.57 -7.32 -2.70
CA GLU A 71 -2.08 -8.61 -2.22
C GLU A 71 -3.45 -8.46 -1.53
N ALA A 72 -3.55 -7.52 -0.58
CA ALA A 72 -4.79 -7.27 0.16
C ALA A 72 -5.91 -6.77 -0.76
N LEU A 73 -5.61 -5.93 -1.75
CA LEU A 73 -6.59 -5.44 -2.70
C LEU A 73 -7.14 -6.59 -3.56
N ALA A 74 -6.28 -7.47 -4.06
CA ALA A 74 -6.69 -8.62 -4.86
C ALA A 74 -7.64 -9.55 -4.06
N GLU A 75 -7.29 -9.85 -2.82
CA GLU A 75 -8.10 -10.68 -1.92
C GLU A 75 -9.47 -10.04 -1.63
N VAL A 76 -9.51 -8.72 -1.37
CA VAL A 76 -10.78 -8.02 -1.10
C VAL A 76 -11.63 -7.90 -2.38
N GLU A 77 -11.02 -7.68 -3.55
CA GLU A 77 -11.73 -7.65 -4.82
C GLU A 77 -12.36 -9.01 -5.16
N ASP A 78 -11.67 -10.12 -4.87
CA ASP A 78 -12.21 -11.48 -5.02
C ASP A 78 -13.47 -11.68 -4.15
N MET A 79 -13.43 -11.25 -2.88
CA MET A 79 -14.60 -11.26 -1.99
C MET A 79 -15.78 -10.41 -2.48
N THR A 80 -15.53 -9.43 -3.38
CA THR A 80 -16.60 -8.59 -3.97
C THR A 80 -17.12 -9.12 -5.31
N GLY A 81 -16.50 -10.16 -5.86
CA GLY A 81 -16.86 -10.75 -7.14
C GLY A 81 -18.25 -11.41 -7.14
N PRO A 82 -18.87 -11.63 -8.32
CA PRO A 82 -20.25 -12.12 -8.46
C PRO A 82 -20.52 -13.52 -7.88
N GLY A 83 -19.50 -14.24 -7.38
CA GLY A 83 -19.64 -15.52 -6.68
C GLY A 83 -19.77 -15.43 -5.15
N ALA A 84 -19.57 -14.25 -4.54
CA ALA A 84 -19.54 -14.09 -3.08
C ALA A 84 -20.93 -13.88 -2.43
N SER A 85 -22.01 -13.91 -3.21
CA SER A 85 -23.39 -13.90 -2.70
C SER A 85 -23.94 -15.33 -2.62
N GLY A 86 -23.64 -16.05 -1.54
CA GLY A 86 -24.35 -17.29 -1.17
C GLY A 86 -25.78 -16.99 -0.66
N PRO A 87 -26.77 -17.87 -0.88
CA PRO A 87 -28.18 -17.55 -0.72
C PRO A 87 -28.59 -17.55 0.75
N GLY A 88 -28.95 -16.38 1.27
CA GLY A 88 -29.42 -16.19 2.65
C GLY A 88 -30.76 -15.49 2.74
N ALA A 89 -31.76 -15.92 1.95
CA ALA A 89 -33.17 -15.72 2.29
C ALA A 89 -34.00 -16.86 1.67
N PRO A 90 -35.01 -17.34 2.40
CA PRO A 90 -36.34 -16.95 1.95
C PRO A 90 -37.10 -16.16 3.02
N ALA A 91 -37.78 -15.12 2.53
CA ALA A 91 -38.89 -14.50 3.21
C ALA A 91 -40.13 -15.41 3.08
N GLY A 92 -40.80 -15.65 4.20
CA GLY A 92 -42.24 -15.90 4.30
C GLY A 92 -42.80 -17.25 3.82
N ALA A 93 -43.20 -18.08 4.78
CA ALA A 93 -44.58 -18.55 4.98
C ALA A 93 -44.71 -19.19 6.37
#